data_AF-A0A0S8CL70-F1
#
_entry.id   AF-A0A0S8CL70-F1
#
_cell.length_a   1.000
_cell.length_b   1.000
_cell.length_c   1.000
_cell.angle_alpha   90.00
_cell.angle_beta   90.00
_cell.angle_gamma   90.00
#
_symmetry.space_group_name_H-M   'P 1'
#
loop_
_entity.id
_entity.type
_entity.pdbx_description
1 polymer ?
#
loop_
_entity_poly.entity_id
_entity_poly.type
_entity_poly.pdbx_seq_one_letter_code
_entity_poly.pdbx_strand_id
1 'polypeptide(L)'
;MAAEATAPVPEEDLQVLASGPIHEAFAEAVALDPEPGILAPKAPPALIEEVPPEQKPEGDVQWMPGYWAWDDERNEYIWVSGIWRVPPPGRQWVPGYWTPAGQGYQWISGYWASLKAKEAEYLPEPPESVEVGPSSNAPSPDYTWIPGCWVWHYGRYAWRPGYWAVMHRDWIWVPAHYVWTPRGYIFVSGYWDYPVIHRGVLFAPVYFAPRVYLGLTFSFSPGFVISLSIFDDALFLRPRYCHYYYGDYYAPKYYRRGIYPWFSLHARRVVYDPIYAHQRWKHRNDHEWENRLQTKFRERREHEGLRPVRSFDYR
;
A
#
# COMPACT_ATOMS: atom_id res chain seq x y z
N MET A 1 7.30 -3.91 -39.27
CA MET A 1 8.31 -2.92 -38.86
C MET A 1 8.97 -3.45 -37.62
N ALA A 2 10.31 -3.39 -37.57
CA ALA A 2 11.16 -4.22 -36.74
C ALA A 2 10.88 -4.05 -35.24
N ALA A 3 10.49 -5.14 -34.58
CA ALA A 3 10.66 -5.30 -33.15
C ALA A 3 12.14 -5.61 -32.93
N GLU A 4 12.88 -4.64 -32.40
CA GLU A 4 14.24 -4.87 -31.95
C GLU A 4 14.15 -5.79 -30.73
N ALA A 5 14.65 -7.03 -30.88
CA ALA A 5 14.70 -7.99 -29.79
C ALA A 5 15.65 -7.42 -28.72
N THR A 6 15.08 -6.88 -27.65
CA THR A 6 15.82 -6.57 -26.42
C THR A 6 16.48 -7.85 -25.96
N ALA A 7 17.82 -7.83 -25.85
CA ALA A 7 18.56 -8.96 -25.33
C ALA A 7 17.97 -9.35 -23.96
N PRO A 8 17.76 -10.65 -23.67
CA PRO A 8 17.26 -11.08 -22.38
C PRO A 8 18.24 -10.59 -21.31
N VAL A 9 17.74 -9.89 -20.29
CA VAL A 9 18.54 -9.52 -19.12
C VAL A 9 19.07 -10.83 -18.51
N PRO A 10 20.38 -10.95 -18.26
CA PRO A 10 20.91 -12.11 -17.56
C PRO A 10 20.15 -12.33 -16.24
N GLU A 11 19.73 -13.56 -15.94
CA GLU A 11 19.00 -13.88 -14.69
C GLU A 11 19.77 -13.43 -13.43
N GLU A 12 21.10 -13.33 -13.50
CA GLU A 12 21.96 -12.84 -12.42
C GLU A 12 21.75 -11.35 -12.06
N ASP A 13 21.08 -10.59 -12.92
CA ASP A 13 20.91 -9.14 -12.81
C ASP A 13 19.48 -8.69 -12.47
N LEU A 14 18.57 -9.64 -12.39
CA LEU A 14 17.16 -9.44 -12.08
C LEU A 14 16.76 -10.43 -10.99
N GLN A 15 16.41 -9.92 -9.80
CA GLN A 15 15.94 -10.74 -8.70
C GLN A 15 14.48 -10.44 -8.38
N VAL A 16 13.59 -11.40 -8.59
CA VAL A 16 12.20 -11.31 -8.15
C VAL A 16 12.12 -11.55 -6.65
N LEU A 17 11.51 -10.61 -5.94
CA LEU A 17 11.51 -10.63 -4.49
C LEU A 17 10.30 -11.41 -3.97
N ALA A 18 10.51 -12.29 -2.99
CA ALA A 18 9.42 -12.96 -2.28
C ALA A 18 8.96 -12.16 -1.04
N SER A 19 9.52 -10.97 -0.83
CA SER A 19 9.13 -10.04 0.22
C SER A 19 9.38 -8.62 -0.25
N GLY A 20 8.46 -7.71 0.06
CA GLY A 20 8.61 -6.32 -0.37
C GLY A 20 7.33 -5.50 -0.22
N PRO A 21 7.39 -4.22 -0.62
CA PRO A 21 6.24 -3.35 -0.68
C PRO A 21 5.23 -3.84 -1.72
N ILE A 22 3.94 -3.65 -1.42
CA ILE A 22 2.81 -3.83 -2.34
C ILE A 22 2.52 -2.49 -2.99
N HIS A 23 2.24 -2.49 -4.30
CA HIS A 23 1.86 -1.29 -5.04
C HIS A 23 0.68 -0.55 -4.37
N GLU A 24 0.86 0.74 -4.05
CA GLU A 24 -0.09 1.55 -3.25
C GLU A 24 -1.51 1.58 -3.86
N ALA A 25 -1.62 1.66 -5.20
CA ALA A 25 -2.92 1.59 -5.87
C ALA A 25 -3.69 0.27 -5.64
N PHE A 26 -3.00 -0.83 -5.32
CA PHE A 26 -3.66 -2.11 -5.04
C PHE A 26 -4.28 -2.14 -3.64
N ALA A 27 -3.58 -1.59 -2.64
CA ALA A 27 -4.03 -1.51 -1.26
C ALA A 27 -3.31 -0.40 -0.49
N GLU A 28 -4.08 0.34 0.31
CA GLU A 28 -3.57 1.39 1.21
C GLU A 28 -4.20 1.26 2.60
N ALA A 29 -3.44 1.66 3.62
CA ALA A 29 -3.94 1.87 4.97
C ALA A 29 -4.01 3.37 5.24
N VAL A 30 -5.01 3.80 6.00
CA VAL A 30 -5.27 5.23 6.23
C VAL A 30 -4.62 5.68 7.54
N ALA A 31 -3.58 6.49 7.45
CA ALA A 31 -3.03 7.19 8.62
C ALA A 31 -4.03 8.26 9.11
N LEU A 32 -4.26 8.33 10.42
CA LEU A 32 -5.08 9.41 10.99
C LEU A 32 -4.35 10.76 10.94
N ASP A 33 -3.04 10.71 11.17
CA ASP A 33 -2.13 11.84 11.12
C ASP A 33 -1.05 11.55 10.06
N PRO A 34 -1.18 12.07 8.83
CA PRO A 34 -0.23 11.77 7.77
C PRO A 34 1.09 12.50 8.00
N GLU A 35 2.17 11.72 8.00
CA GLU A 35 3.54 12.20 8.18
C GLU A 35 4.30 12.32 6.86
N PRO A 36 5.39 13.11 6.83
CA PRO A 36 6.32 13.09 5.70
C PRO A 36 6.83 11.69 5.39
N GLY A 37 6.81 11.36 4.09
CA GLY A 37 7.30 10.09 3.58
C GLY A 37 8.78 9.85 3.89
N ILE A 38 9.24 8.61 3.68
CA ILE A 38 10.64 8.26 3.93
C ILE A 38 11.60 9.08 3.06
N LEU A 39 12.84 9.22 3.56
CA LEU A 39 13.95 9.83 2.84
C LEU A 39 14.90 8.74 2.33
N ALA A 40 15.21 8.80 1.03
CA ALA A 40 16.29 8.06 0.42
C ALA A 40 17.54 8.96 0.33
N PRO A 41 18.75 8.43 0.61
CA PRO A 41 19.99 9.20 0.61
C PRO A 41 20.54 9.50 -0.80
N LYS A 42 19.92 8.94 -1.85
CA LYS A 42 20.33 9.10 -3.24
C LYS A 42 19.12 9.16 -4.17
N ALA A 43 19.31 9.75 -5.35
CA ALA A 43 18.27 9.88 -6.36
C ALA A 43 17.76 8.50 -6.80
N PRO A 44 16.44 8.35 -7.07
CA PRO A 44 15.97 7.18 -7.78
C PRO A 44 16.59 7.16 -9.18
N PRO A 45 16.82 5.95 -9.75
CA PRO A 45 17.19 5.84 -11.15
C PRO A 45 16.12 6.42 -12.08
N ALA A 46 16.45 6.51 -13.38
CA ALA A 46 15.45 6.76 -14.40
C ALA A 46 14.32 5.72 -14.31
N LEU A 47 13.08 6.14 -14.62
CA LEU A 47 11.95 5.22 -14.65
C LEU A 47 12.18 4.15 -15.70
N ILE A 48 11.86 2.91 -15.36
CA ILE A 48 11.88 1.79 -16.31
C ILE A 48 10.67 1.93 -17.24
N GLU A 49 10.88 1.67 -18.52
CA GLU A 49 9.78 1.49 -19.47
C GLU A 49 9.09 0.15 -19.17
N GLU A 50 8.05 0.21 -18.35
CA GLU A 50 7.30 -0.99 -17.99
C GLU A 50 6.18 -1.28 -18.99
N VAL A 51 6.28 -2.45 -19.62
CA VAL A 51 5.30 -2.95 -20.57
C VAL A 51 4.28 -3.81 -19.80
N PRO A 52 2.97 -3.56 -19.92
CA PRO A 52 1.95 -4.41 -19.32
C PRO A 52 2.08 -5.85 -19.82
N PRO A 53 1.87 -6.87 -18.97
CA PRO A 53 1.84 -8.26 -19.41
C PRO A 53 0.78 -8.47 -20.49
N GLU A 54 1.07 -9.31 -21.50
CA GLU A 54 0.16 -9.57 -22.63
C GLU A 54 -1.24 -10.01 -22.19
N GLN A 55 -1.30 -10.75 -21.09
CA GLN A 55 -2.55 -11.24 -20.51
C GLN A 55 -3.20 -10.13 -19.68
N LYS A 56 -4.13 -9.41 -20.31
CA LYS A 56 -5.06 -8.51 -19.61
C LYS A 56 -6.20 -9.34 -18.98
N PRO A 57 -6.44 -9.22 -17.66
CA PRO A 57 -7.59 -9.86 -17.02
C PRO A 57 -8.92 -9.36 -17.60
N GLU A 58 -9.97 -10.18 -17.48
CA GLU A 58 -11.32 -9.76 -17.86
C GLU A 58 -11.85 -8.63 -16.98
N GLY A 59 -12.78 -7.84 -17.54
CA GLY A 59 -13.43 -6.74 -16.85
C GLY A 59 -12.76 -5.38 -17.07
N ASP A 60 -13.19 -4.40 -16.27
CA ASP A 60 -12.79 -3.00 -16.42
C ASP A 60 -11.47 -2.70 -15.69
N VAL A 61 -10.46 -3.53 -15.96
CA VAL A 61 -9.11 -3.42 -15.39
C VAL A 61 -8.26 -2.43 -16.20
N GLN A 62 -7.47 -1.64 -15.48
CA GLN A 62 -6.52 -0.68 -16.01
C GLN A 62 -5.10 -1.07 -15.58
N TRP A 63 -4.13 -0.81 -16.46
CA TRP A 63 -2.72 -0.96 -16.11
C TRP A 63 -2.28 0.24 -15.26
N MET A 64 -1.66 -0.04 -14.12
CA MET A 64 -1.04 0.99 -13.28
C MET A 64 0.46 0.71 -13.26
N PRO A 65 1.28 1.56 -13.89
CA PRO A 65 2.72 1.36 -13.95
C PRO A 65 3.39 1.38 -12.58
N GLY A 66 4.45 0.60 -12.47
CA GLY A 66 5.32 0.51 -11.33
C GLY A 66 6.20 1.72 -11.12
N TYR A 67 6.95 1.68 -10.02
CA TYR A 67 7.81 2.78 -9.60
C TYR A 67 8.94 2.28 -8.69
N TRP A 68 9.98 3.11 -8.55
CA TRP A 68 11.08 2.85 -7.64
C TRP A 68 10.66 3.02 -6.18
N ALA A 69 10.93 2.00 -5.36
CA ALA A 69 10.87 2.07 -3.91
C ALA A 69 12.28 1.92 -3.33
N TRP A 70 12.65 2.78 -2.39
CA TRP A 70 13.82 2.62 -1.54
C TRP A 70 13.67 1.44 -0.57
N ASP A 71 14.63 0.51 -0.61
CA ASP A 71 14.81 -0.56 0.35
C ASP A 71 15.99 -0.22 1.28
N ASP A 72 15.68 0.09 2.54
CA ASP A 72 16.67 0.45 3.56
C ASP A 72 17.46 -0.75 4.11
N GLU A 73 17.00 -1.98 3.88
CA GLU A 73 17.78 -3.18 4.18
C GLU A 73 18.87 -3.39 3.14
N ARG A 74 18.56 -3.16 1.86
CA ARG A 74 19.50 -3.27 0.73
C ARG A 74 20.33 -2.01 0.52
N ASN A 75 19.89 -0.87 1.05
CA ASN A 75 20.42 0.46 0.74
C ASN A 75 20.40 0.75 -0.79
N GLU A 76 19.37 0.25 -1.45
CA GLU A 76 19.18 0.29 -2.90
C GLU A 76 17.71 0.52 -3.25
N TYR A 77 17.45 0.93 -4.49
CA TYR A 77 16.09 0.96 -5.02
C TYR A 77 15.68 -0.43 -5.56
N ILE A 78 14.44 -0.79 -5.28
CA ILE A 78 13.74 -1.94 -5.86
C ILE A 78 12.56 -1.42 -6.68
N TRP A 79 12.22 -2.10 -7.76
CA TRP A 79 11.06 -1.77 -8.59
C TRP A 79 9.81 -2.39 -8.00
N VAL A 80 8.83 -1.58 -7.62
CA VAL A 80 7.48 -2.05 -7.32
C VAL A 80 6.78 -2.22 -8.65
N SER A 81 6.60 -3.47 -9.07
CA SER A 81 6.00 -3.80 -10.37
C SER A 81 4.60 -3.22 -10.51
N GLY A 82 4.27 -2.82 -11.74
CA GLY A 82 2.92 -2.39 -12.09
C GLY A 82 1.87 -3.47 -11.88
N ILE A 83 0.61 -3.08 -11.89
CA ILE A 83 -0.54 -3.94 -11.56
C ILE A 83 -1.66 -3.80 -12.58
N TRP A 84 -2.45 -4.86 -12.73
CA TRP A 84 -3.80 -4.75 -13.29
C TRP A 84 -4.75 -4.42 -12.16
N ARG A 85 -5.48 -3.31 -12.27
CA ARG A 85 -6.35 -2.80 -11.20
C ARG A 85 -7.70 -2.35 -11.74
N VAL A 86 -8.79 -2.83 -11.14
CA VAL A 86 -10.14 -2.25 -11.33
C VAL A 86 -10.24 -0.98 -10.49
N PRO A 87 -10.34 0.23 -11.06
CA PRO A 87 -10.42 1.44 -10.25
C PRO A 87 -11.63 1.42 -9.31
N PRO A 88 -11.50 1.91 -8.06
CA PRO A 88 -12.65 2.14 -7.21
C PRO A 88 -13.67 3.06 -7.92
N PRO A 89 -14.99 2.85 -7.77
CA PRO A 89 -15.99 3.65 -8.47
C PRO A 89 -15.83 5.14 -8.26
N GLY A 90 -15.82 5.90 -9.37
CA GLY A 90 -15.70 7.36 -9.33
C GLY A 90 -14.30 7.87 -8.97
N ARG A 91 -13.26 7.01 -9.02
CA ARG A 91 -11.88 7.36 -8.68
C ARG A 91 -10.92 7.22 -9.86
N GLN A 92 -9.84 7.98 -9.80
CA GLN A 92 -8.67 7.88 -10.67
C GLN A 92 -7.41 7.82 -9.81
N TRP A 93 -6.43 7.02 -10.25
CA TRP A 93 -5.16 6.89 -9.56
C TRP A 93 -4.26 8.08 -9.86
N VAL A 94 -3.71 8.69 -8.82
CA VAL A 94 -2.61 9.66 -8.93
C VAL A 94 -1.35 8.96 -8.39
N PRO A 95 -0.35 8.70 -9.25
CA PRO A 95 0.84 7.96 -8.84
C PRO A 95 1.70 8.77 -7.87
N GLY A 96 2.33 8.05 -6.94
CA GLY A 96 3.35 8.60 -6.05
C GLY A 96 4.63 8.92 -6.82
N TYR A 97 5.50 9.72 -6.20
CA TYR A 97 6.76 10.14 -6.82
C TYR A 97 7.82 10.52 -5.79
N TRP A 98 9.08 10.44 -6.20
CA TRP A 98 10.20 10.98 -5.45
C TRP A 98 10.44 12.44 -5.81
N THR A 99 10.68 13.28 -4.81
CA THR A 99 11.08 14.68 -5.00
C THR A 99 12.37 14.99 -4.26
N PRO A 100 13.26 15.86 -4.76
CA PRO A 100 14.41 16.33 -4.00
C PRO A 100 14.00 16.93 -2.64
N ALA A 101 14.72 16.56 -1.58
CA ALA A 101 14.49 17.03 -0.21
C ALA A 101 15.83 17.10 0.55
N GLY A 102 16.39 18.31 0.68
CA GLY A 102 17.69 18.51 1.32
C GLY A 102 18.82 17.80 0.57
N GLN A 103 19.50 16.87 1.24
CA GLN A 103 20.57 16.03 0.67
C GLN A 103 20.05 14.69 0.11
N GLY A 104 18.74 14.46 0.17
CA GLY A 104 18.13 13.20 -0.25
C GLY A 104 16.91 13.42 -1.13
N TYR A 105 16.11 12.38 -1.25
CA TYR A 105 14.87 12.34 -2.01
C TYR A 105 13.75 11.85 -1.09
N GLN A 106 12.59 12.47 -1.15
CA GLN A 106 11.44 12.12 -0.31
C GLN A 106 10.34 11.48 -1.14
N TRP A 107 9.78 10.39 -0.62
CA TRP A 107 8.64 9.72 -1.23
C TRP A 107 7.35 10.50 -0.94
N ILE A 108 6.58 10.78 -1.99
CA ILE A 108 5.20 11.26 -1.90
C ILE A 108 4.30 10.12 -2.34
N SER A 109 3.43 9.65 -1.43
CA SER A 109 2.51 8.53 -1.69
C SER A 109 1.54 8.86 -2.82
N GLY A 110 1.21 7.84 -3.62
CA GLY A 110 0.07 7.92 -4.53
C GLY A 110 -1.26 7.90 -3.77
N TYR A 111 -2.36 8.23 -4.46
CA TYR A 111 -3.70 8.24 -3.87
C TYR A 111 -4.82 8.15 -4.92
N TRP A 112 -6.01 7.75 -4.47
CA TRP A 112 -7.23 7.67 -5.28
C TRP A 112 -8.03 8.98 -5.27
N ALA A 113 -7.76 9.84 -6.25
CA ALA A 113 -8.49 11.10 -6.43
C ALA A 113 -9.92 10.87 -6.93
N SER A 114 -10.83 11.78 -6.59
CA SER A 114 -12.18 11.82 -7.16
C SER A 114 -12.12 12.20 -8.64
N LEU A 115 -12.88 11.51 -9.51
CA LEU A 115 -13.06 11.92 -10.92
C LEU A 115 -13.73 13.29 -11.07
N LYS A 116 -14.38 13.79 -10.01
CA LYS A 116 -14.97 15.13 -9.98
C LYS A 116 -13.95 16.23 -9.64
N ALA A 117 -12.79 15.86 -9.10
CA ALA A 117 -11.73 16.82 -8.81
C ALA A 117 -11.03 17.20 -10.13
N LYS A 118 -11.00 18.49 -10.44
CA LYS A 118 -10.32 19.01 -11.64
C LYS A 118 -8.82 19.20 -11.41
N GLU A 119 -8.45 19.61 -10.20
CA GLU A 119 -7.08 19.91 -9.79
C GLU A 119 -6.87 19.43 -8.34
N ALA A 120 -5.62 19.15 -7.97
CA ALA A 120 -5.26 18.85 -6.60
C ALA A 120 -5.28 20.14 -5.76
N GLU A 121 -6.15 20.19 -4.76
CA GLU A 121 -6.18 21.25 -3.76
C GLU A 121 -5.19 20.93 -2.65
N TYR A 122 -4.23 21.83 -2.42
CA TYR A 122 -3.26 21.73 -1.33
C TYR A 122 -3.75 22.56 -0.15
N LEU A 123 -4.03 21.90 0.96
CA LEU A 123 -4.51 22.50 2.19
C LEU A 123 -3.37 22.69 3.21
N PRO A 124 -3.50 23.61 4.18
CA PRO A 124 -2.59 23.70 5.31
C PRO A 124 -2.53 22.39 6.10
N GLU A 125 -1.57 22.24 7.01
CA GLU A 125 -1.51 21.08 7.89
C GLU A 125 -2.80 20.92 8.72
N PRO A 126 -3.48 19.75 8.64
CA PRO A 126 -4.61 19.48 9.52
C PRO A 126 -4.12 19.39 10.97
N PRO A 127 -4.92 19.83 11.95
CA PRO A 127 -4.62 19.58 13.35
C PRO A 127 -4.47 18.08 13.62
N GLU A 128 -3.78 17.73 14.69
CA GLU A 128 -3.72 16.35 15.18
C GLU A 128 -5.14 15.77 15.33
N SER A 129 -5.30 14.51 14.96
CA SER A 129 -6.55 13.79 15.04
C SER A 129 -7.07 13.77 16.47
N VAL A 130 -8.34 14.15 16.65
CA VAL A 130 -9.05 14.05 17.95
C VAL A 130 -9.93 12.80 18.02
N GLU A 131 -9.58 11.78 17.24
CA GLU A 131 -10.33 10.52 17.16
C GLU A 131 -10.25 9.73 18.47
N VAL A 132 -11.41 9.61 19.14
CA VAL A 132 -11.54 8.87 20.40
C VAL A 132 -12.55 7.72 20.32
N GLY A 133 -13.14 7.48 19.16
CA GLY A 133 -14.22 6.53 18.98
C GLY A 133 -13.85 5.07 19.20
N PRO A 134 -14.83 4.16 19.32
CA PRO A 134 -16.26 4.44 19.16
C PRO A 134 -16.86 5.19 20.35
N SER A 135 -17.78 6.12 20.06
CA SER A 135 -18.48 6.95 21.06
C SER A 135 -19.71 6.28 21.69
N SER A 136 -20.09 5.10 21.20
CA SER A 136 -21.23 4.31 21.63
C SER A 136 -21.01 2.84 21.27
N ASN A 137 -21.81 1.93 21.81
CA ASN A 137 -21.79 0.53 21.39
C ASN A 137 -22.20 0.38 19.91
N ALA A 138 -21.64 -0.62 19.23
CA ALA A 138 -22.06 -0.96 17.88
C ALA A 138 -23.56 -1.26 17.84
N PRO A 139 -24.32 -0.73 16.86
CA PRO A 139 -25.76 -1.04 16.74
C PRO A 139 -26.05 -2.53 16.53
N SER A 140 -25.17 -3.23 15.83
CA SER A 140 -25.19 -4.68 15.64
C SER A 140 -23.80 -5.17 15.22
N PRO A 141 -23.56 -6.50 15.15
CA PRO A 141 -22.31 -7.05 14.62
C PRO A 141 -22.02 -6.66 13.17
N ASP A 142 -23.00 -6.15 12.42
CA ASP A 142 -22.82 -5.78 11.01
C ASP A 142 -22.20 -4.37 10.81
N TYR A 143 -21.84 -3.70 11.89
CA TYR A 143 -21.26 -2.37 11.86
C TYR A 143 -19.77 -2.37 12.23
N THR A 144 -19.03 -1.49 11.57
CA THR A 144 -17.66 -1.13 11.93
C THR A 144 -17.59 0.36 12.23
N TRP A 145 -16.74 0.74 13.18
CA TRP A 145 -16.49 2.14 13.49
C TRP A 145 -15.60 2.77 12.42
N ILE A 146 -16.08 3.83 11.78
CA ILE A 146 -15.32 4.66 10.86
C ILE A 146 -14.79 5.86 11.62
N PRO A 147 -13.47 6.12 11.62
CA PRO A 147 -12.88 7.22 12.37
C PRO A 147 -13.35 8.57 11.82
N GLY A 148 -13.36 9.57 12.71
CA GLY A 148 -13.55 10.96 12.35
C GLY A 148 -12.39 11.51 11.53
N CYS A 149 -12.62 12.65 10.92
CA CYS A 149 -11.63 13.31 10.07
C CYS A 149 -11.86 14.82 10.09
N TRP A 150 -10.79 15.59 10.06
CA TRP A 150 -10.85 17.04 9.84
C TRP A 150 -11.38 17.33 8.43
N VAL A 151 -12.36 18.22 8.31
CA VAL A 151 -12.90 18.67 7.02
C VAL A 151 -12.60 20.15 6.86
N TRP A 152 -12.05 20.53 5.71
CA TRP A 152 -11.84 21.93 5.37
C TRP A 152 -13.16 22.60 4.99
N HIS A 153 -13.53 23.64 5.73
CA HIS A 153 -14.81 24.33 5.57
C HIS A 153 -14.67 25.83 5.84
N TYR A 154 -14.98 26.66 4.85
CA TYR A 154 -14.87 28.13 4.93
C TYR A 154 -13.53 28.63 5.50
N GLY A 155 -12.42 28.10 4.98
CA GLY A 155 -11.07 28.56 5.34
C GLY A 155 -10.55 28.08 6.70
N ARG A 156 -11.22 27.11 7.33
CA ARG A 156 -10.77 26.49 8.59
C ARG A 156 -11.08 25.00 8.64
N TYR A 157 -10.38 24.29 9.54
CA TYR A 157 -10.69 22.90 9.86
C TYR A 157 -11.87 22.79 10.82
N ALA A 158 -12.80 21.89 10.49
CA ALA A 158 -13.90 21.48 11.35
C ALA A 158 -13.86 19.97 11.55
N TRP A 159 -13.95 19.51 12.80
CA TRP A 159 -13.94 18.08 13.10
C TRP A 159 -15.27 17.44 12.68
N ARG A 160 -15.20 16.41 11.83
CA ARG A 160 -16.35 15.52 11.61
C ARG A 160 -16.14 14.26 12.45
N PRO A 161 -16.98 14.01 13.47
CA PRO A 161 -16.85 12.82 14.31
C PRO A 161 -16.97 11.52 13.52
N GLY A 162 -16.32 10.47 14.04
CA GLY A 162 -16.49 9.11 13.57
C GLY A 162 -17.92 8.61 13.76
N TYR A 163 -18.26 7.53 13.06
CA TYR A 163 -19.62 6.98 13.05
C TYR A 163 -19.60 5.47 12.79
N TRP A 164 -20.65 4.79 13.22
CA TRP A 164 -20.88 3.39 12.89
C TRP A 164 -21.39 3.27 11.45
N ALA A 165 -20.71 2.49 10.62
CA ALA A 165 -21.12 2.20 9.25
C ALA A 165 -21.44 0.72 9.06
N VAL A 166 -22.51 0.43 8.32
CA VAL A 166 -22.84 -0.94 7.89
C VAL A 166 -21.76 -1.42 6.93
N MET A 167 -21.24 -2.61 7.18
CA MET A 167 -20.27 -3.26 6.31
C MET A 167 -20.97 -4.09 5.23
N HIS A 168 -20.34 -4.16 4.06
CA HIS A 168 -20.86 -4.88 2.92
C HIS A 168 -19.91 -6.03 2.55
N ARG A 169 -20.48 -7.15 2.09
CA ARG A 169 -19.67 -8.31 1.69
C ARG A 169 -18.75 -7.97 0.53
N ASP A 170 -19.30 -7.25 -0.45
CA ASP A 170 -18.67 -7.01 -1.75
C ASP A 170 -18.05 -5.60 -1.85
N TRP A 171 -17.94 -4.87 -0.74
CA TRP A 171 -17.36 -3.53 -0.69
C TRP A 171 -16.59 -3.27 0.59
N ILE A 172 -15.42 -2.65 0.45
CA ILE A 172 -14.58 -2.15 1.53
C ILE A 172 -14.68 -0.63 1.58
N TRP A 173 -15.00 -0.06 2.74
CA TRP A 173 -15.02 1.39 2.91
C TRP A 173 -13.62 1.90 3.27
N VAL A 174 -13.08 2.79 2.45
CA VAL A 174 -11.87 3.57 2.74
C VAL A 174 -12.32 4.94 3.26
N PRO A 175 -12.01 5.30 4.52
CA PRO A 175 -12.43 6.57 5.09
C PRO A 175 -11.76 7.76 4.42
N ALA A 176 -12.37 8.94 4.58
CA ALA A 176 -11.75 10.18 4.17
C ALA A 176 -10.49 10.43 4.99
N HIS A 177 -9.44 10.92 4.34
CA HIS A 177 -8.14 11.11 4.95
C HIS A 177 -7.32 12.18 4.22
N TYR A 178 -6.16 12.51 4.77
CA TYR A 178 -5.22 13.41 4.14
C TYR A 178 -3.98 12.65 3.68
N VAL A 179 -3.45 13.07 2.54
CA VAL A 179 -2.14 12.64 2.04
C VAL A 179 -1.18 13.80 2.16
N TRP A 180 -0.03 13.56 2.79
CA TRP A 180 1.00 14.57 2.97
C TRP A 180 1.76 14.85 1.67
N THR A 181 2.07 16.12 1.41
CA THR A 181 3.05 16.54 0.40
C THR A 181 3.87 17.74 0.92
N PRO A 182 5.03 18.06 0.34
CA PRO A 182 5.80 19.26 0.70
C PRO A 182 5.06 20.58 0.45
N ARG A 183 4.01 20.56 -0.40
CA ARG A 183 3.23 21.75 -0.76
C ARG A 183 1.98 21.93 0.10
N GLY A 184 1.69 20.99 0.99
CA GLY A 184 0.46 20.94 1.79
C GLY A 184 -0.17 19.56 1.75
N TYR A 185 -1.40 19.47 2.25
CA TYR A 185 -2.11 18.21 2.47
C TYR A 185 -3.25 18.10 1.48
N ILE A 186 -3.40 16.92 0.88
CA ILE A 186 -4.44 16.64 -0.11
C ILE A 186 -5.56 15.89 0.60
N PHE A 187 -6.77 16.43 0.57
CA PHE A 187 -7.94 15.75 1.12
C PHE A 187 -8.46 14.69 0.15
N VAL A 188 -8.42 13.43 0.56
CA VAL A 188 -9.02 12.31 -0.16
C VAL A 188 -10.39 12.03 0.46
N SER A 189 -11.46 12.29 -0.28
CA SER A 189 -12.80 11.94 0.19
C SER A 189 -12.94 10.43 0.37
N GLY A 190 -13.74 9.96 1.32
CA GLY A 190 -13.98 8.52 1.53
C GLY A 190 -14.66 7.86 0.33
N TYR A 191 -14.41 6.58 0.11
CA TYR A 191 -14.95 5.83 -1.02
C TYR A 191 -15.12 4.34 -0.71
N TRP A 192 -15.98 3.71 -1.52
CA TRP A 192 -16.05 2.26 -1.62
C TRP A 192 -15.00 1.75 -2.58
N ASP A 193 -14.30 0.71 -2.17
CA ASP A 193 -13.39 -0.06 -3.00
C ASP A 193 -13.82 -1.54 -2.98
N TYR A 194 -13.36 -2.30 -3.97
CA TYR A 194 -13.64 -3.72 -4.05
C TYR A 194 -12.85 -4.50 -2.97
N PRO A 195 -13.38 -5.65 -2.51
CA PRO A 195 -12.60 -6.64 -1.78
C PRO A 195 -11.35 -7.01 -2.56
N VAL A 196 -10.26 -7.29 -1.85
CA VAL A 196 -8.93 -7.52 -2.45
C VAL A 196 -8.97 -8.52 -3.62
N ILE A 197 -9.75 -9.61 -3.48
CA ILE A 197 -9.92 -10.66 -4.50
C ILE A 197 -10.55 -10.19 -5.82
N HIS A 198 -11.16 -9.00 -5.84
CA HIS A 198 -11.79 -8.39 -7.00
C HIS A 198 -11.05 -7.16 -7.51
N ARG A 199 -9.86 -6.86 -6.97
CA ARG A 199 -9.09 -5.67 -7.33
C ARG A 199 -8.31 -5.81 -8.63
N GLY A 200 -7.93 -7.03 -9.01
CA GLY A 200 -7.16 -7.32 -10.22
C GLY A 200 -5.95 -8.22 -9.92
N VAL A 201 -4.82 -7.99 -10.60
CA VAL A 201 -3.61 -8.81 -10.51
C VAL A 201 -2.47 -8.01 -9.91
N LEU A 202 -1.85 -8.57 -8.87
CA LEU A 202 -0.71 -8.00 -8.16
C LEU A 202 0.56 -8.76 -8.53
N PHE A 203 1.65 -8.04 -8.83
CA PHE A 203 2.94 -8.62 -9.20
C PHE A 203 4.01 -8.36 -8.13
N ALA A 204 5.00 -9.25 -8.07
CA ALA A 204 6.12 -9.15 -7.15
C ALA A 204 7.06 -7.97 -7.52
N PRO A 205 7.56 -7.20 -6.55
CA PRO A 205 8.66 -6.28 -6.76
C PRO A 205 9.93 -7.01 -7.20
N VAL A 206 10.77 -6.27 -7.91
CA VAL A 206 11.99 -6.78 -8.54
C VAL A 206 13.17 -5.91 -8.15
N TYR A 207 14.28 -6.53 -7.78
CA TYR A 207 15.55 -5.84 -7.68
C TYR A 207 16.28 -5.96 -9.02
N PHE A 208 16.71 -4.82 -9.56
CA PHE A 208 17.54 -4.75 -10.75
C PHE A 208 18.95 -4.31 -10.36
N ALA A 209 19.97 -5.05 -10.82
CA ALA A 209 21.34 -4.58 -10.71
C ALA A 209 21.52 -3.26 -11.48
N PRO A 210 22.30 -2.28 -10.98
CA PRO A 210 22.44 -0.97 -11.62
C PRO A 210 22.80 -1.00 -13.12
N ARG A 211 23.57 -2.01 -13.55
CA ARG A 211 23.97 -2.20 -14.95
C ARG A 211 22.80 -2.46 -15.92
N VAL A 212 21.64 -2.92 -15.43
CA VAL A 212 20.47 -3.26 -16.27
C VAL A 212 19.79 -2.02 -16.84
N TYR A 213 19.50 -1.05 -15.97
CA TYR A 213 18.69 0.13 -16.32
C TYR A 213 19.53 1.36 -16.69
N LEU A 214 20.87 1.24 -16.72
CA LEU A 214 21.77 2.29 -17.21
C LEU A 214 22.05 2.17 -18.73
N GLY A 215 21.57 1.12 -19.39
CA GLY A 215 21.64 0.96 -20.86
C GLY A 215 20.61 1.83 -21.59
N LEU A 216 20.86 2.14 -22.87
CA LEU A 216 20.07 3.10 -23.66
C LEU A 216 18.63 2.66 -23.99
N THR A 217 18.24 1.40 -23.76
CA THR A 217 16.90 0.87 -24.04
C THR A 217 16.61 -0.34 -23.14
N PHE A 218 16.04 -0.12 -21.96
CA PHE A 218 15.60 -1.20 -21.06
C PHE A 218 14.09 -1.14 -20.83
N SER A 219 13.40 -2.18 -21.29
CA SER A 219 11.98 -2.41 -21.04
C SER A 219 11.77 -3.62 -20.16
N PHE A 220 10.80 -3.58 -19.26
CA PHE A 220 10.48 -4.67 -18.34
C PHE A 220 8.99 -5.02 -18.41
N SER A 221 8.65 -6.30 -18.36
CA SER A 221 7.28 -6.77 -18.15
C SER A 221 7.24 -7.68 -16.93
N PRO A 222 6.41 -7.43 -15.91
CA PRO A 222 6.34 -8.29 -14.74
C PRO A 222 5.70 -9.64 -15.06
N GLY A 223 6.34 -10.73 -14.60
CA GLY A 223 5.88 -12.10 -14.85
C GLY A 223 5.42 -12.87 -13.61
N PHE A 224 5.69 -12.37 -12.40
CA PHE A 224 5.48 -13.10 -11.16
C PHE A 224 4.30 -12.54 -10.36
N VAL A 225 3.19 -13.28 -10.34
CA VAL A 225 1.95 -12.92 -9.65
C VAL A 225 2.04 -13.29 -8.16
N ILE A 226 1.62 -12.38 -7.29
CA ILE A 226 1.46 -12.63 -5.86
C ILE A 226 0.05 -13.17 -5.59
N SER A 227 -0.03 -14.30 -4.88
CA SER A 227 -1.32 -14.82 -4.39
C SER A 227 -1.96 -13.83 -3.41
N LEU A 228 -3.22 -13.46 -3.64
CA LEU A 228 -3.96 -12.53 -2.78
C LEU A 228 -4.26 -13.09 -1.38
N SER A 229 -4.01 -14.37 -1.13
CA SER A 229 -4.05 -14.97 0.21
C SER A 229 -3.05 -14.35 1.19
N ILE A 230 -2.03 -13.60 0.70
CA ILE A 230 -1.10 -12.87 1.58
C ILE A 230 -1.81 -11.86 2.48
N PHE A 231 -2.96 -11.32 2.06
CA PHE A 231 -3.76 -10.36 2.82
C PHE A 231 -4.48 -10.98 4.01
N ASP A 232 -4.50 -12.32 4.12
CA ASP A 232 -5.04 -13.02 5.27
C ASP A 232 -3.97 -13.37 6.33
N ASP A 233 -2.68 -13.36 5.96
CA ASP A 233 -1.68 -14.16 6.69
C ASP A 233 -0.29 -13.53 6.84
N ALA A 234 0.21 -12.86 5.81
CA ALA A 234 1.60 -12.41 5.71
C ALA A 234 1.69 -10.94 5.30
N LEU A 235 0.86 -10.11 5.95
CA LEU A 235 0.75 -8.69 5.66
C LEU A 235 1.33 -7.82 6.79
N PHE A 236 2.04 -6.80 6.38
CA PHE A 236 2.70 -5.81 7.24
C PHE A 236 2.41 -4.42 6.70
N LEU A 237 2.59 -3.41 7.54
CA LEU A 237 2.38 -2.03 7.21
C LEU A 237 3.58 -1.19 7.63
N ARG A 238 4.01 -0.27 6.77
CA ARG A 238 5.03 0.73 7.08
C ARG A 238 4.43 2.13 6.92
N PRO A 239 3.85 2.72 7.99
CA PRO A 239 3.06 3.96 7.90
C PRO A 239 3.79 5.12 7.24
N ARG A 240 5.03 5.38 7.65
CA ARG A 240 5.88 6.46 7.09
C ARG A 240 6.23 6.27 5.62
N TYR A 241 6.01 5.07 5.09
CA TYR A 241 6.19 4.80 3.67
C TYR A 241 4.86 4.63 2.94
N CYS A 242 3.72 4.63 3.64
CA CYS A 242 2.38 4.44 3.07
C CYS A 242 2.15 3.10 2.33
N HIS A 243 3.09 2.15 2.46
CA HIS A 243 3.01 0.86 1.78
C HIS A 243 2.60 -0.26 2.74
N TYR A 244 1.74 -1.15 2.24
CA TYR A 244 1.69 -2.52 2.72
C TYR A 244 2.95 -3.27 2.28
N TYR A 245 3.32 -4.28 3.07
CA TYR A 245 4.44 -5.16 2.81
C TYR A 245 3.98 -6.62 2.92
N TYR A 246 4.48 -7.49 2.06
CA TYR A 246 4.23 -8.92 2.12
C TYR A 246 5.53 -9.71 2.32
N GLY A 247 5.42 -10.95 2.82
CA GLY A 247 6.55 -11.86 2.96
C GLY A 247 7.12 -11.92 4.38
N ASP A 248 8.45 -12.03 4.52
CA ASP A 248 9.10 -12.18 5.83
C ASP A 248 9.55 -10.83 6.42
N TYR A 249 8.70 -10.32 7.31
CA TYR A 249 8.99 -9.20 8.19
C TYR A 249 8.74 -9.53 9.68
N TYR A 250 8.84 -10.80 10.06
CA TYR A 250 8.49 -11.26 11.43
C TYR A 250 9.56 -10.96 12.48
N ALA A 251 10.84 -10.86 12.07
CA ALA A 251 11.95 -10.65 12.99
C ALA A 251 11.84 -9.29 13.75
N PRO A 252 12.23 -9.23 15.05
CA PRO A 252 12.12 -8.01 15.85
C PRO A 252 12.82 -6.76 15.27
N LYS A 253 13.82 -6.93 14.41
CA LYS A 253 14.52 -5.83 13.74
C LYS A 253 13.59 -4.99 12.86
N TYR A 254 12.57 -5.58 12.23
CA TYR A 254 11.66 -4.86 11.32
C TYR A 254 10.71 -3.93 12.06
N TYR A 255 10.27 -4.36 13.24
CA TYR A 255 9.49 -3.51 14.14
C TYR A 255 10.27 -2.23 14.50
N ARG A 256 11.59 -2.33 14.75
CA ARG A 256 12.47 -1.18 14.99
C ARG A 256 12.68 -0.30 13.75
N ARG A 257 12.47 -0.85 12.54
CA ARG A 257 12.51 -0.13 11.26
C ARG A 257 11.14 0.44 10.85
N GLY A 258 10.13 0.35 11.72
CA GLY A 258 8.80 0.89 11.47
C GLY A 258 7.90 0.02 10.60
N ILE A 259 8.23 -1.27 10.44
CA ILE A 259 7.39 -2.26 9.74
C ILE A 259 6.68 -3.08 10.82
N TYR A 260 5.35 -2.99 10.82
CA TYR A 260 4.50 -3.58 11.84
C TYR A 260 3.57 -4.62 11.23
N PRO A 261 3.15 -5.68 11.96
CA PRO A 261 2.06 -6.51 11.48
C PRO A 261 0.80 -5.65 11.31
N TRP A 262 0.13 -5.78 10.17
CA TRP A 262 -0.98 -4.93 9.74
C TRP A 262 -2.09 -4.75 10.80
N PHE A 263 -2.46 -5.83 11.51
CA PHE A 263 -3.46 -5.79 12.58
C PHE A 263 -3.05 -4.95 13.81
N SER A 264 -1.76 -4.72 14.05
CA SER A 264 -1.28 -4.11 15.29
C SER A 264 -1.45 -2.60 15.38
N LEU A 265 -1.40 -1.90 14.25
CA LEU A 265 -1.53 -0.44 14.23
C LEU A 265 -2.98 0.02 14.26
N HIS A 266 -3.87 -0.79 13.69
CA HIS A 266 -5.31 -0.59 13.82
C HIS A 266 -5.76 -0.65 15.28
N ALA A 267 -5.29 -1.66 16.01
CA ALA A 267 -5.57 -1.79 17.44
C ALA A 267 -5.06 -0.60 18.28
N ARG A 268 -4.02 0.10 17.80
CA ARG A 268 -3.45 1.29 18.46
C ARG A 268 -4.04 2.62 18.00
N ARG A 269 -5.00 2.60 17.08
CA ARG A 269 -5.65 3.79 16.51
C ARG A 269 -4.68 4.79 15.88
N VAL A 270 -3.54 4.32 15.39
CA VAL A 270 -2.59 5.15 14.62
C VAL A 270 -2.99 5.15 13.14
N VAL A 271 -3.50 4.01 12.69
CA VAL A 271 -3.90 3.78 11.30
C VAL A 271 -5.28 3.11 11.30
N TYR A 272 -6.18 3.56 10.45
CA TYR A 272 -7.34 2.76 10.06
C TYR A 272 -6.97 1.87 8.87
N ASP A 273 -7.03 0.55 9.06
CA ASP A 273 -6.75 -0.43 8.01
C ASP A 273 -8.09 -0.94 7.45
N PRO A 274 -8.48 -0.55 6.22
CA PRO A 274 -9.76 -0.95 5.64
C PRO A 274 -9.88 -2.46 5.42
N ILE A 275 -8.77 -3.14 5.14
CA ILE A 275 -8.75 -4.58 4.87
C ILE A 275 -8.92 -5.33 6.20
N TYR A 276 -8.23 -4.92 7.26
CA TYR A 276 -8.37 -5.53 8.59
C TYR A 276 -9.79 -5.30 9.12
N ALA A 277 -10.31 -4.09 8.98
CA ALA A 277 -11.67 -3.73 9.38
C ALA A 277 -12.73 -4.61 8.68
N HIS A 278 -12.57 -4.84 7.37
CA HIS A 278 -13.45 -5.72 6.59
C HIS A 278 -13.33 -7.19 7.00
N GLN A 279 -12.10 -7.68 7.21
CA GLN A 279 -11.86 -9.07 7.61
C GLN A 279 -12.38 -9.35 9.02
N ARG A 280 -12.17 -8.44 9.97
CA ARG A 280 -12.74 -8.52 11.31
C ARG A 280 -14.27 -8.63 11.25
N TRP A 281 -14.92 -7.81 10.43
CA TRP A 281 -16.36 -7.89 10.23
C TRP A 281 -16.80 -9.20 9.54
N LYS A 282 -16.07 -9.67 8.53
CA LYS A 282 -16.35 -10.95 7.86
C LYS A 282 -16.28 -12.13 8.84
N HIS A 283 -15.37 -12.07 9.81
CA HIS A 283 -15.17 -13.05 10.87
C HIS A 283 -15.88 -12.68 12.19
N ARG A 284 -16.87 -11.78 12.19
CA ARG A 284 -17.55 -11.30 13.41
C ARG A 284 -18.19 -12.36 14.31
N ASN A 285 -18.50 -13.54 13.77
CA ASN A 285 -19.07 -14.67 14.52
C ASN A 285 -18.00 -15.68 14.98
N ASP A 286 -16.72 -15.41 14.71
CA ASP A 286 -15.59 -16.26 15.05
C ASP A 286 -14.70 -15.53 16.06
N HIS A 287 -15.02 -15.71 17.34
CA HIS A 287 -14.34 -15.03 18.45
C HIS A 287 -12.83 -15.37 18.53
N GLU A 288 -12.40 -16.47 17.93
CA GLU A 288 -11.01 -16.93 17.94
C GLU A 288 -10.21 -16.44 16.72
N TRP A 289 -10.84 -15.79 15.74
CA TRP A 289 -10.18 -15.37 14.51
C TRP A 289 -8.93 -14.50 14.77
N GLU A 290 -9.09 -13.47 15.61
CA GLU A 290 -8.00 -12.55 15.92
C GLU A 290 -6.90 -13.23 16.77
N ASN A 291 -7.29 -14.11 17.70
CA ASN A 291 -6.34 -14.90 18.49
C ASN A 291 -5.48 -15.78 17.58
N ARG A 292 -6.08 -16.48 16.61
CA ARG A 292 -5.34 -17.30 15.65
C ARG A 292 -4.38 -16.48 14.79
N LEU A 293 -4.81 -15.29 14.33
CA LEU A 293 -3.94 -14.37 13.60
C LEU A 293 -2.71 -13.95 14.43
N GLN A 294 -2.92 -13.58 15.69
CA GLN A 294 -1.82 -13.18 16.59
C GLN A 294 -0.91 -14.35 16.97
N THR A 295 -1.47 -15.54 17.23
CA THR A 295 -0.71 -16.75 17.54
C THR A 295 0.19 -17.13 16.37
N LYS A 296 -0.37 -17.18 15.16
CA LYS A 296 0.40 -17.51 13.95
C LYS A 296 1.53 -16.51 13.69
N PHE A 297 1.28 -15.22 13.91
CA PHE A 297 2.32 -14.20 13.84
C PHE A 297 3.45 -14.46 14.85
N ARG A 298 3.10 -14.79 16.10
CA ARG A 298 4.05 -15.08 17.17
C ARG A 298 4.89 -16.33 16.87
N GLU A 299 4.25 -17.39 16.41
CA GLU A 299 4.93 -18.63 16.04
C GLU A 299 5.99 -18.39 14.96
N ARG A 300 5.65 -17.64 13.89
CA ARG A 300 6.60 -17.26 12.83
C ARG A 300 7.69 -16.31 13.32
N ARG A 301 7.38 -15.45 14.29
CA ARG A 301 8.38 -14.58 14.93
C ARG A 301 9.40 -15.38 15.73
N GLU A 302 8.96 -16.40 16.46
CA GLU A 302 9.81 -17.24 17.31
C GLU A 302 10.54 -18.35 16.55
N HIS A 303 9.96 -18.88 15.47
CA HIS A 303 10.51 -19.99 14.71
C HIS A 303 10.81 -19.59 13.26
N GLU A 304 12.09 -19.40 12.94
CA GLU A 304 12.50 -18.90 11.62
C GLU A 304 12.11 -19.84 10.48
N GLY A 305 12.13 -21.16 10.72
CA GLY A 305 11.72 -22.17 9.73
C GLY A 305 10.24 -22.15 9.33
N LEU A 306 9.39 -21.40 10.04
CA LEU A 306 7.97 -21.22 9.71
C LEU A 306 7.71 -19.94 8.89
N ARG A 307 8.73 -19.11 8.68
CA ARG A 307 8.61 -17.84 7.95
C ARG A 307 8.56 -18.09 6.44
N PRO A 308 7.85 -17.24 5.67
CA PRO A 308 7.92 -17.27 4.22
C PRO A 308 9.37 -17.11 3.71
N VAL A 309 9.67 -17.70 2.55
CA VAL A 309 10.96 -17.49 1.88
C VAL A 309 11.12 -16.02 1.46
N ARG A 310 12.36 -15.51 1.45
CA ARG A 310 12.65 -14.10 1.09
C ARG A 310 13.04 -13.89 -0.36
N SER A 311 13.44 -14.96 -1.05
CA SER A 311 13.72 -14.96 -2.48
C SER A 311 13.14 -16.22 -3.10
N PHE A 312 12.78 -16.13 -4.38
CA PHE A 312 12.39 -17.28 -5.20
C PHE A 312 13.60 -18.05 -5.77
N ASP A 313 14.83 -17.72 -5.32
CA ASP A 313 16.06 -18.43 -5.70
C ASP A 313 16.07 -19.87 -5.15
N TYR A 314 15.36 -20.77 -5.83
CA TYR A 314 15.44 -22.21 -5.66
C TYR A 314 15.66 -22.89 -7.02
N ARG A 315 16.95 -23.06 -7.33
CA ARG A 315 17.58 -24.00 -8.27
C ARG A 315 17.16 -24.01 -9.74
#